data_AF-A0A3P7X838-F1
#
_entry.id   AF-A0A3P7X838-F1
#
_cell.length_a   1.000
_cell.length_b   1.000
_cell.length_c   1.000
_cell.angle_alpha   90.00
_cell.angle_beta   90.00
_cell.angle_gamma   90.00
#
_symmetry.space_group_name_H-M   'P 1'
#
loop_
_entity.id
_entity.type
_entity.pdbx_description
1 polymer ?
#
loop_
_entity_poly.entity_id
_entity_poly.type
_entity_poly.pdbx_seq_one_letter_code
_entity_poly.pdbx_strand_id
1 'polypeptide(L)'
;MYEAETWRTTTTAIKKVQVFINSCLRKILNIHWPDIISNSFLWERTIQLLTEEETRKRRWKWIGHILRKSSNCITRQALTWNP
;
A
#
# COMPACT_ATOMS: atom_id res chain seq x y z
N MET A 1 -2.54 -22.67 4.62
CA MET A 1 -3.48 -22.10 3.62
C MET A 1 -3.73 -20.59 3.78
N TYR A 2 -3.24 -19.89 4.81
CA TYR A 2 -3.45 -18.42 4.97
C TYR A 2 -2.36 -17.53 4.34
N GLU A 3 -1.22 -18.11 3.95
CA GLU A 3 -0.04 -17.32 3.55
C GLU A 3 -0.05 -16.87 2.08
N ALA A 4 -0.81 -17.52 1.19
CA ALA A 4 -0.86 -17.17 -0.23
C ALA A 4 -1.70 -15.90 -0.51
N GLU A 5 -2.68 -15.59 0.33
CA GLU A 5 -3.56 -14.42 0.15
C GLU A 5 -2.91 -13.11 0.55
N THR A 6 -1.90 -13.14 1.43
CA THR A 6 -1.18 -11.94 1.89
C THR A 6 -0.17 -11.43 0.86
N TRP A 7 0.35 -12.30 0.00
CA TRP A 7 1.29 -11.93 -1.06
C TRP A 7 0.60 -11.37 -2.30
N ARG A 8 -0.55 -11.93 -2.68
CA ARG A 8 -1.28 -11.49 -3.85
C ARG A 8 -2.03 -10.21 -3.52
N THR A 9 -1.35 -9.09 -3.71
CA THR A 9 -1.93 -7.79 -3.39
C THR A 9 -3.00 -7.48 -4.40
N THR A 10 -4.24 -7.73 -4.01
CA THR A 10 -5.40 -7.51 -4.84
C THR A 10 -5.59 -6.01 -5.01
N THR A 11 -5.93 -5.59 -6.23
CA THR A 11 -6.26 -4.19 -6.55
C THR A 11 -7.36 -3.65 -5.63
N THR A 12 -8.21 -4.53 -5.09
CA THR A 12 -9.23 -4.22 -4.08
C THR A 12 -8.64 -3.82 -2.73
N ALA A 13 -7.59 -4.50 -2.23
CA ALA A 13 -6.93 -4.12 -0.98
C ALA A 13 -6.21 -2.76 -1.12
N ILE A 14 -5.55 -2.51 -2.24
CA ILE A 14 -4.90 -1.22 -2.54
C ILE A 14 -5.95 -0.10 -2.58
N LYS A 15 -7.09 -0.33 -3.27
CA LYS A 15 -8.21 0.63 -3.31
C LYS A 15 -8.76 0.96 -1.92
N LYS A 16 -8.91 -0.03 -1.03
CA LYS A 16 -9.37 0.19 0.35
C LYS A 16 -8.43 1.10 1.14
N VAL A 17 -7.12 0.86 1.04
CA VAL A 17 -6.10 1.70 1.67
C VAL A 17 -6.15 3.13 1.13
N GLN A 18 -6.33 3.28 -0.20
CA GLN A 18 -6.45 4.60 -0.82
C GLN A 18 -7.67 5.39 -0.33
N VAL A 19 -8.83 4.73 -0.20
CA VAL A 19 -10.05 5.36 0.34
C VAL A 19 -9.85 5.86 1.77
N PHE A 20 -9.19 5.05 2.61
CA PHE A 20 -8.87 5.43 3.98
C PHE A 20 -7.97 6.68 4.02
N ILE A 21 -6.88 6.68 3.26
CA ILE A 21 -5.95 7.82 3.17
C ILE A 21 -6.68 9.09 2.70
N ASN A 22 -7.50 9.00 1.65
CA ASN A 22 -8.27 10.13 1.16
C ASN A 22 -9.21 10.71 2.24
N SER A 23 -9.80 9.85 3.09
CA SER A 23 -10.64 10.31 4.20
C SER A 23 -9.85 11.07 5.27
N CYS A 24 -8.63 10.61 5.59
CA CYS A 24 -7.75 11.27 6.54
C CYS A 24 -7.29 12.63 6.02
N LEU A 25 -6.93 12.72 4.73
CA LEU A 25 -6.49 13.97 4.11
C LEU A 25 -7.59 15.02 4.11
N ARG A 26 -8.84 14.63 3.82
CA ARG A 26 -9.98 15.55 3.89
C ARG A 26 -10.16 16.11 5.30
N LYS A 27 -10.01 15.27 6.34
CA LYS A 27 -10.05 15.71 7.74
C LYS A 27 -8.90 16.66 8.09
N ILE A 28 -7.68 16.36 7.67
CA ILE A 28 -6.49 17.21 7.94
C ILE A 28 -6.62 18.57 7.24
N LEU A 29 -7.09 18.58 5.99
CA LEU A 29 -7.34 19.80 5.23
C LEU A 29 -8.62 20.53 5.65
N ASN A 30 -9.31 20.03 6.68
CA ASN A 30 -10.55 20.59 7.22
C ASN A 30 -11.67 20.78 6.17
N ILE A 31 -11.67 19.95 5.13
CA ILE A 31 -12.64 20.00 4.04
C ILE A 31 -13.92 19.34 4.55
N HIS A 32 -14.96 20.15 4.69
CA HIS A 32 -16.28 19.70 5.11
C HIS A 32 -17.17 19.49 3.89
N TRP A 33 -18.11 18.56 4.02
CA TRP A 33 -19.25 18.50 3.12
C TRP A 33 -19.96 19.86 3.18
N PRO A 34 -20.19 20.60 2.07
CA PRO A 34 -20.42 20.15 0.71
C PRO A 34 -19.32 20.51 -0.30
N ASP A 35 -18.08 20.77 0.12
CA ASP A 35 -16.99 21.08 -0.81
C ASP A 35 -16.68 19.85 -1.68
N ILE A 36 -17.19 19.85 -2.92
CA ILE A 36 -16.97 18.82 -3.95
C ILE A 36 -15.57 19.01 -4.53
N ILE A 37 -14.55 18.85 -3.68
CA ILE A 37 -13.18 18.77 -4.15
C ILE A 37 -12.99 17.38 -4.79
N SER A 38 -12.69 17.40 -6.09
CA SER A 38 -12.33 16.19 -6.83
C SER A 38 -11.11 15.53 -6.20
N ASN A 39 -11.05 14.20 -6.25
CA ASN A 39 -9.89 13.47 -5.74
C ASN A 39 -8.59 13.91 -6.42
N SER A 40 -8.64 14.32 -7.70
CA SER A 40 -7.48 14.83 -8.44
C SER A 40 -6.92 16.11 -7.85
N PHE A 41 -7.77 17.09 -7.51
CA PHE A 41 -7.34 18.34 -6.88
C PHE A 41 -6.78 18.12 -5.47
N LEU A 42 -7.35 17.17 -4.72
CA LEU A 42 -6.83 16.78 -3.41
C LEU A 42 -5.42 16.16 -3.52
N TRP A 43 -5.16 15.35 -4.54
CA TRP A 43 -3.83 14.78 -4.80
C TRP A 43 -2.82 15.81 -5.27
N GLU A 44 -3.23 16.75 -6.13
CA GLU A 44 -2.41 17.87 -6.60
C GLU A 44 -1.96 18.75 -5.42
N ARG A 45 -2.88 19.08 -4.51
CA ARG A 45 -2.61 19.92 -3.34
C ARG A 45 -1.74 19.23 -2.28
N THR A 46 -1.82 17.92 -2.17
CA THR A 46 -1.02 17.14 -1.20
C THR A 46 0.32 16.71 -1.77
N ILE A 47 0.62 16.99 -3.05
CA ILE A 47 1.77 16.46 -3.79
C ILE A 47 1.84 14.93 -3.55
N GLN A 48 0.68 14.28 -3.37
CA GLN A 48 0.61 12.85 -3.13
C GLN A 48 0.80 12.15 -4.45
N LEU A 49 2.07 11.98 -4.77
CA LEU A 49 2.44 11.36 -6.01
C LEU A 49 2.13 9.86 -5.97
N LEU A 50 2.18 9.19 -4.82
CA LEU A 50 2.68 7.82 -4.90
C LEU A 50 2.30 6.93 -3.70
N THR A 51 1.04 6.85 -3.29
CA THR A 51 0.61 5.78 -2.35
C THR A 51 1.02 4.40 -2.89
N GLU A 52 0.91 4.22 -4.21
CA GLU A 52 1.36 3.01 -4.90
C GLU A 52 2.89 2.87 -4.88
N GLU A 53 3.67 3.91 -5.17
CA GLU A 53 5.15 3.82 -5.09
C GLU A 53 5.66 3.66 -3.68
N GLU A 54 5.05 4.29 -2.69
CA GLU A 54 5.43 4.13 -1.29
C GLU A 54 5.16 2.69 -0.86
N THR A 55 3.99 2.16 -1.22
CA THR A 55 3.65 0.76 -0.97
C THR A 55 4.63 -0.17 -1.69
N ARG A 56 4.98 0.14 -2.94
CA ARG A 56 5.98 -0.59 -3.76
C ARG A 56 7.36 -0.52 -3.14
N LYS A 57 7.82 0.66 -2.71
CA LYS A 57 9.13 0.90 -2.08
C LYS A 57 9.23 0.21 -0.72
N ARG A 58 8.17 0.24 0.10
CA ARG A 58 8.08 -0.49 1.36
C ARG A 58 8.12 -2.00 1.12
N ARG A 59 7.42 -2.51 0.10
CA ARG A 59 7.51 -3.92 -0.31
C ARG A 59 8.90 -4.30 -0.78
N TRP A 60 9.52 -3.54 -1.66
CA TRP A 60 10.90 -3.81 -2.11
C TRP A 60 11.90 -3.78 -0.95
N LYS A 61 11.75 -2.85 -0.01
CA LYS A 61 12.55 -2.84 1.23
C LYS A 61 12.34 -4.11 2.06
N TRP A 62 11.09 -4.56 2.18
CA TRP A 62 10.76 -5.76 2.94
C TRP A 62 11.25 -7.04 2.25
N ILE A 63 11.10 -7.16 0.93
CA ILE A 63 11.70 -8.23 0.11
C ILE A 63 13.22 -8.24 0.30
N GLY A 64 13.86 -7.08 0.21
CA GLY A 64 15.31 -6.96 0.46
C GLY A 64 15.72 -7.32 1.89
N HIS A 65 14.83 -7.19 2.88
CA HIS A 65 15.07 -7.69 4.24
C HIS A 65 14.96 -9.21 4.32
N ILE A 66 13.94 -9.80 3.71
CA ILE A 66 13.74 -11.27 3.68
C ILE A 66 14.88 -11.96 2.93
N LEU A 67 15.32 -11.41 1.78
CA LEU A 67 16.41 -11.97 0.99
C LEU A 67 17.77 -11.96 1.73
N ARG A 68 17.94 -11.06 2.71
CA ARG A 68 19.11 -11.03 3.59
C ARG A 68 19.08 -12.07 4.72
N LYS A 69 17.94 -12.74 4.96
CA LYS A 69 17.85 -13.87 5.90
C LYS A 69 18.46 -15.14 5.29
N SER A 70 18.81 -16.10 6.14
CA SER A 70 19.38 -17.39 5.71
C SER A 70 18.42 -18.15 4.78
N SER A 71 18.97 -18.98 3.89
CA SER A 71 18.20 -19.81 2.93
C SER A 71 17.20 -20.76 3.60
N ASN A 72 17.48 -21.14 4.86
CA ASN A 72 16.67 -22.07 5.63
C ASN A 72 15.53 -21.36 6.39
N CYS A 73 15.46 -20.02 6.32
CA CYS A 73 14.41 -19.27 6.98
C CYS A 73 13.08 -19.46 6.24
N ILE A 74 12.07 -19.91 6.98
CA ILE A 74 10.71 -20.21 6.47
C ILE A 74 10.14 -19.03 5.66
N THR A 75 10.39 -17.79 6.09
CA THR A 75 9.92 -16.58 5.40
C THR A 75 10.59 -16.35 4.04
N ARG A 76 11.82 -16.83 3.83
CA ARG A 76 12.51 -16.77 2.53
C ARG A 76 12.04 -17.88 1.60
N GLN A 77 11.75 -19.07 2.13
CA GLN A 77 11.19 -20.18 1.36
C GLN A 77 9.75 -19.91 0.92
N ALA A 78 8.96 -19.25 1.78
CA ALA A 78 7.60 -18.82 1.47
C ALA A 78 7.54 -17.81 0.31
N LEU A 79 8.62 -17.04 0.08
CA LEU A 79 8.70 -16.07 -1.03
C LEU A 79 8.81 -16.76 -2.40
N THR A 80 9.46 -17.93 -2.46
CA THR A 80 9.66 -18.71 -3.70
C THR A 80 8.59 -19.77 -3.90
N TRP A 81 7.65 -19.88 -2.97
CA TRP A 81 6.61 -20.89 -3.02
C TRP A 81 5.56 -20.51 -4.05
N ASN A 82 5.52 -21.24 -5.16
CA ASN A 82 4.46 -21.14 -6.15
C ASN A 82 3.56 -22.39 -5.98
N PRO A 83 2.29 -22.23 -5.57
CA PRO A 83 1.41 -23.36 -5.27
C PRO A 83 1.12 -24.25 -6.48
#